data_AF-A0A2N3B7M0-F1
#
_entry.id   AF-A0A2N3B7M0-F1
#
_cell.length_a   1.000
_cell.length_b   1.000
_cell.length_c   1.000
_cell.angle_alpha   90.00
_cell.angle_beta   90.00
_cell.angle_gamma   90.00
#
_symmetry.space_group_name_H-M   'P 1'
#
loop_
_entity.id
_entity.type
_entity.pdbx_description
1 polymer ?
#
loop_
_entity_poly.entity_id
_entity_poly.type
_entity_poly.pdbx_seq_one_letter_code
_entity_poly.pdbx_strand_id
1 'polypeptide(L)'
;MRYGSLSDHFTGIVAKRLSAVEADTERSNQHEFNGTGQLRQLLGGERIDRMMARFIWLGGENEGITDDAPVTWYDARERHPTRSEWRLYFQSNAVTEAASAGDLLVVARRPGGDLMFIVAPNGSTLENQIAWLFGLDHGLGAGFRYEGFEGEGDRGLDFVSNYVLEEIGIEPEEPEADRLDEIIARFGTQFPTSRDFSALARASLAEVDPRADADAALLAWIEFEEALFRRLERHIVAARLEAGFLADGAADVDGFLQFSLSVQNRRKSRMGLSLENHVEAVLQALGIRHARGARTEGNSKPDFLFPGMAQ
;
A
#
# COMPACT_ATOMS: atom_id res chain seq x y z
N MET A 1 -16.08 -4.42 6.80
CA MET A 1 -15.72 -3.07 7.29
C MET A 1 -15.59 -2.15 6.07
N ARG A 2 -15.99 -0.88 6.15
CA ARG A 2 -15.76 0.10 5.07
C ARG A 2 -14.79 1.16 5.58
N TYR A 3 -13.59 1.21 5.02
CA TYR A 3 -12.47 2.06 5.46
C TYR A 3 -12.50 3.45 4.81
N GLY A 4 -13.69 3.97 4.49
CA GLY A 4 -13.84 5.12 3.61
C GLY A 4 -13.70 4.74 2.14
N SER A 5 -13.30 5.73 1.34
CA SER A 5 -13.28 5.67 -0.11
C SER A 5 -12.03 6.35 -0.66
N LEU A 6 -11.63 6.00 -1.88
CA LEU A 6 -10.45 6.62 -2.50
C LEU A 6 -10.66 8.14 -2.71
N SER A 7 -11.92 8.56 -2.88
CA SER A 7 -12.31 9.97 -2.99
C SER A 7 -12.04 10.80 -1.73
N ASP A 8 -11.94 10.16 -0.54
CA ASP A 8 -11.58 10.83 0.71
C ASP A 8 -10.11 11.29 0.70
N HIS A 9 -9.27 10.66 -0.13
CA HIS A 9 -7.82 10.92 -0.18
C HIS A 9 -7.37 11.63 -1.45
N PHE A 10 -8.09 11.43 -2.57
CA PHE A 10 -7.72 11.96 -3.88
C PHE A 10 -8.93 12.48 -4.65
N THR A 11 -8.77 13.59 -5.37
CA THR A 11 -9.78 14.08 -6.33
C THR A 11 -9.63 13.44 -7.71
N GLY A 12 -8.44 12.90 -7.98
CA GLY A 12 -8.11 12.21 -9.23
C GLY A 12 -6.62 11.95 -9.33
N ILE A 13 -6.25 11.14 -10.31
CA ILE A 13 -4.86 10.82 -10.64
C ILE A 13 -4.62 10.91 -12.15
N VAL A 14 -3.36 11.06 -12.52
CA VAL A 14 -2.87 10.66 -13.83
C VAL A 14 -1.72 9.69 -13.70
N ALA A 15 -1.64 8.68 -14.57
CA ALA A 15 -0.59 7.67 -14.52
C ALA A 15 0.03 7.41 -15.89
N LYS A 16 1.33 7.13 -15.93
CA LYS A 16 2.08 6.74 -17.14
C LYS A 16 3.28 5.84 -16.82
N ARG A 17 3.87 5.26 -17.85
CA ARG A 17 5.25 4.71 -17.81
C ARG A 17 6.26 5.84 -18.00
N LEU A 18 7.26 5.92 -17.13
CA LEU A 18 8.38 6.85 -17.33
C LEU A 18 9.14 6.50 -18.61
N SER A 19 9.40 7.49 -19.45
CA SER A 19 10.29 7.32 -20.60
C SER A 19 11.75 7.46 -20.18
N ALA A 20 12.68 6.99 -21.02
CA ALA A 20 14.11 7.13 -20.75
C ALA A 20 14.56 8.60 -20.58
N VAL A 21 13.88 9.54 -21.23
CA VAL A 21 14.19 10.98 -21.16
C VAL A 21 13.68 11.62 -19.85
N GLU A 22 12.70 11.00 -19.20
CA GLU A 22 12.13 11.46 -17.92
C GLU A 22 12.79 10.78 -16.71
N ALA A 23 13.37 9.59 -16.89
CA ALA A 23 14.07 8.85 -15.83
C ALA A 23 15.58 9.14 -15.79
N ASP A 24 16.22 9.42 -16.93
CA ASP A 24 17.66 9.71 -16.97
C ASP A 24 17.91 11.22 -16.83
N THR A 25 17.93 11.71 -15.59
CA THR A 25 18.18 13.12 -15.30
C THR A 25 19.64 13.53 -15.55
N GLU A 26 20.58 12.59 -15.71
CA GLU A 26 21.98 12.89 -16.06
C GLU A 26 22.16 13.19 -17.56
N ARG A 27 21.37 12.55 -18.43
CA ARG A 27 21.41 12.79 -19.88
C ARG A 27 20.35 13.77 -20.37
N SER A 28 19.28 13.97 -19.60
CA SER A 28 18.16 14.80 -19.97
C SER A 28 18.00 15.98 -19.02
N ASN A 29 18.22 17.19 -19.52
CA ASN A 29 17.86 18.42 -18.81
C ASN A 29 16.33 18.62 -18.69
N GLN A 30 15.51 17.61 -19.03
CA GLN A 30 14.05 17.70 -19.03
C GLN A 30 13.50 17.31 -17.66
N HIS A 31 13.50 18.29 -16.77
CA HIS A 31 12.74 18.34 -15.53
C HIS A 31 11.24 18.62 -15.79
N GLU A 32 10.69 18.12 -16.90
CA GLU A 32 9.37 18.50 -17.41
C GLU A 32 8.59 17.29 -17.91
N PHE A 33 7.40 17.09 -17.35
CA PHE A 33 6.40 16.25 -17.98
C PHE A 33 5.64 17.08 -18.99
N ASN A 34 5.63 16.63 -20.25
CA ASN A 34 4.81 17.26 -21.29
C ASN A 34 3.34 17.14 -20.91
N GLY A 35 2.65 18.28 -20.79
CA GLY A 35 1.25 18.34 -20.40
C GLY A 35 0.38 17.73 -21.48
N THR A 36 -0.01 16.48 -21.26
CA THR A 36 -1.08 15.87 -22.03
C THR A 36 -2.42 16.44 -21.57
N GLY A 37 -3.49 16.22 -22.35
CA GLY A 37 -4.84 16.65 -21.96
C GLY A 37 -5.26 16.13 -20.58
N GLN A 38 -4.72 14.98 -20.16
CA GLN A 38 -4.97 14.34 -18.86
C GLN A 38 -4.38 15.12 -17.69
N LEU A 39 -3.14 15.61 -17.78
CA LEU A 39 -2.55 16.45 -16.72
C LEU A 39 -3.37 17.75 -16.54
N ARG A 40 -3.84 18.34 -17.65
CA ARG A 40 -4.72 19.51 -17.61
C ARG A 40 -6.09 19.19 -17.03
N GLN A 41 -6.61 17.99 -17.24
CA GLN A 41 -7.86 17.53 -16.61
C GLN A 41 -7.70 17.43 -15.08
N LEU A 42 -6.54 16.97 -14.59
CA LEU A 42 -6.25 16.86 -13.16
C LEU A 42 -5.97 18.21 -12.48
N LEU A 43 -5.10 19.03 -13.08
CA LEU A 43 -4.58 20.26 -12.48
C LEU A 43 -5.41 21.50 -12.85
N GLY A 44 -6.23 21.42 -13.88
CA GLY A 44 -6.99 22.54 -14.42
C GLY A 44 -6.18 23.41 -15.38
N GLY A 45 -6.77 24.55 -15.75
CA GLY A 45 -6.21 25.51 -16.71
C GLY A 45 -5.55 26.73 -16.08
N GLU A 46 -5.27 26.70 -14.78
CA GLU A 46 -4.64 27.80 -14.04
C GLU A 46 -3.17 27.48 -13.76
N ARG A 47 -2.30 28.51 -13.76
CA ARG A 47 -0.89 28.34 -13.42
C ARG A 47 -0.75 27.97 -11.94
N ILE A 48 0.08 26.97 -11.66
CA ILE A 48 0.56 26.66 -10.31
C ILE A 48 2.04 27.00 -10.25
N ASP A 49 2.44 27.86 -9.31
CA ASP A 49 3.83 28.30 -9.18
C ASP A 49 4.46 27.74 -7.91
N ARG A 50 5.51 26.92 -8.08
CA ARG A 50 6.34 26.38 -6.99
C ARG A 50 5.55 25.76 -5.83
N MET A 51 4.46 25.06 -6.13
CA MET A 51 3.70 24.30 -5.13
C MET A 51 4.59 23.18 -4.58
N MET A 52 4.65 23.04 -3.25
CA MET A 52 5.31 21.88 -2.65
C MET A 52 4.50 20.62 -2.98
N ALA A 53 5.15 19.64 -3.60
CA ALA A 53 4.58 18.34 -3.87
C ALA A 53 5.40 17.26 -3.18
N ARG A 54 4.73 16.20 -2.73
CA ARG A 54 5.37 15.05 -2.12
C ARG A 54 5.72 14.03 -3.20
N PHE A 55 6.96 13.57 -3.20
CA PHE A 55 7.46 12.52 -4.07
C PHE A 55 7.72 11.27 -3.24
N ILE A 56 7.30 10.12 -3.74
CA ILE A 56 7.43 8.82 -3.09
C ILE A 56 7.90 7.82 -4.13
N TRP A 57 9.01 7.14 -3.86
CA TRP A 57 9.46 5.98 -4.60
C TRP A 57 9.30 4.74 -3.74
N LEU A 58 8.74 3.67 -4.31
CA LEU A 58 8.40 2.44 -3.61
C LEU A 58 9.03 1.23 -4.30
N GLY A 59 10.22 0.82 -3.84
CA GLY A 59 11.01 -0.28 -4.41
C GLY A 59 10.54 -1.68 -4.03
N GLY A 60 9.89 -1.80 -2.87
CA GLY A 60 9.47 -3.07 -2.29
C GLY A 60 9.20 -2.92 -0.78
N GLU A 61 9.08 -4.04 -0.07
CA GLU A 61 8.77 -4.03 1.37
C GLU A 61 9.89 -3.38 2.21
N ASN A 62 9.61 -2.22 2.80
CA ASN A 62 10.53 -1.36 3.58
C ASN A 62 11.65 -0.69 2.75
N GLU A 63 11.51 -0.64 1.43
CA GLU A 63 12.41 0.11 0.56
C GLU A 63 11.62 1.26 -0.08
N GLY A 64 11.61 2.40 0.60
CA GLY A 64 10.89 3.59 0.18
C GLY A 64 11.74 4.85 0.34
N ILE A 65 11.60 5.77 -0.61
CA ILE A 65 12.21 7.09 -0.55
C ILE A 65 11.06 8.10 -0.57
N THR A 66 11.09 9.08 0.33
CA THR A 66 10.15 10.20 0.33
C THR A 66 10.94 11.50 0.31
N ASP A 67 10.52 12.43 -0.54
CA ASP A 67 11.10 13.76 -0.65
C ASP A 67 10.00 14.78 -0.97
N ASP A 68 10.18 16.03 -0.56
CA ASP A 68 9.23 17.12 -0.85
C ASP A 68 9.93 18.16 -1.74
N ALA A 69 9.38 18.42 -2.93
CA ALA A 69 10.01 19.31 -3.91
C ALA A 69 8.98 20.24 -4.60
N PRO A 70 9.38 21.47 -5.00
CA PRO A 70 8.50 22.37 -5.73
C PRO A 70 8.21 21.86 -7.14
N VAL A 71 6.95 22.01 -7.54
CA VAL A 71 6.49 21.82 -8.92
C VAL A 71 5.81 23.06 -9.46
N THR A 72 5.91 23.25 -10.77
CA THR A 72 5.33 24.40 -11.48
C THR A 72 4.52 23.91 -12.68
N TRP A 73 3.22 24.18 -12.69
CA TRP A 73 2.32 23.92 -13.81
C TRP A 73 2.09 25.20 -14.58
N TYR A 74 2.46 25.24 -15.86
CA TYR A 74 2.41 26.47 -16.65
C TYR A 74 2.19 26.20 -18.13
N ASP A 75 1.65 27.20 -18.84
CA ASP A 75 1.64 27.21 -20.30
C ASP A 75 2.98 27.74 -20.82
N ALA A 76 3.81 26.87 -21.39
CA ALA A 76 5.08 27.24 -22.01
C ALA A 76 4.91 28.18 -23.22
N ARG A 77 3.67 28.35 -23.71
CA ARG A 77 3.30 29.23 -24.82
C ARG A 77 2.31 30.30 -24.41
N GLU A 78 2.27 30.70 -23.13
CA GLU A 78 1.36 31.74 -22.62
C GLU A 78 1.36 33.06 -23.44
N ARG A 79 2.50 33.41 -24.05
CA ARG A 79 2.65 34.62 -24.91
C ARG A 79 2.27 34.41 -26.37
N HIS A 80 1.93 33.18 -26.78
CA HIS A 80 1.57 32.86 -28.16
C HIS A 80 0.06 33.05 -28.37
N PRO A 81 -0.37 33.75 -29.44
CA PRO A 81 -1.77 34.18 -29.58
C PRO A 81 -2.79 33.05 -29.71
N THR A 82 -2.39 31.86 -30.18
CA THR A 82 -3.32 30.75 -30.49
C THR A 82 -2.85 29.37 -30.04
N ARG A 83 -1.62 29.23 -29.56
CA ARG A 83 -1.04 27.91 -29.22
C ARG A 83 -0.82 27.87 -27.72
N SER A 84 -1.32 26.82 -27.10
CA SER A 84 -1.14 26.53 -25.68
C SER A 84 -0.37 25.22 -25.58
N GLU A 85 0.65 25.18 -24.72
CA GLU A 85 1.43 23.98 -24.44
C GLU A 85 1.74 23.94 -22.94
N TRP A 86 0.87 23.26 -22.21
CA TRP A 86 1.05 23.13 -20.78
C TRP A 86 2.14 22.12 -20.44
N ARG A 87 2.89 22.41 -19.37
CA ARG A 87 3.97 21.56 -18.87
C ARG A 87 4.02 21.58 -17.35
N LEU A 88 4.34 20.42 -16.79
CA LEU A 88 4.55 20.26 -15.36
C LEU A 88 6.05 20.12 -15.11
N TYR A 89 6.66 21.18 -14.62
CA TYR A 89 8.06 21.23 -14.23
C TYR A 89 8.22 20.73 -12.79
N PHE A 90 9.25 19.94 -12.52
CA PHE A 90 9.60 19.43 -11.18
C PHE A 90 11.12 19.51 -10.96
N GLN A 91 11.58 19.71 -9.73
CA GLN A 91 13.01 19.67 -9.43
C GLN A 91 13.50 18.23 -9.22
N SER A 92 14.76 17.95 -9.60
CA SER A 92 15.43 16.72 -9.19
C SER A 92 15.44 16.59 -7.67
N ASN A 93 15.17 15.37 -7.23
CA ASN A 93 15.08 14.95 -5.84
C ASN A 93 15.43 13.45 -5.73
N ALA A 94 15.54 12.94 -4.50
CA ALA A 94 15.98 11.56 -4.28
C ALA A 94 15.07 10.51 -4.95
N VAL A 95 13.76 10.81 -5.11
CA VAL A 95 12.80 9.93 -5.77
C VAL A 95 13.00 9.91 -7.28
N THR A 96 13.21 11.07 -7.91
CA THR A 96 13.46 11.16 -9.35
C THR A 96 14.81 10.55 -9.73
N GLU A 97 15.79 10.59 -8.83
CA GLU A 97 17.10 9.95 -9.03
C GLU A 97 17.04 8.42 -8.91
N ALA A 98 16.11 7.91 -8.10
CA ALA A 98 15.87 6.47 -7.96
C ALA A 98 15.00 5.88 -9.08
N ALA A 99 14.26 6.72 -9.80
CA ALA A 99 13.32 6.30 -10.83
C ALA A 99 14.03 5.80 -12.10
N SER A 100 13.49 4.74 -12.70
CA SER A 100 14.02 4.13 -13.92
C SER A 100 13.02 4.18 -15.08
N ALA A 101 13.55 4.10 -16.30
CA ALA A 101 12.73 4.04 -17.50
C ALA A 101 11.82 2.80 -17.46
N GLY A 102 10.52 2.97 -17.69
CA GLY A 102 9.52 1.92 -17.60
C GLY A 102 8.81 1.84 -16.25
N ASP A 103 9.30 2.50 -15.21
CA ASP A 103 8.61 2.57 -13.92
C ASP A 103 7.24 3.21 -14.05
N LEU A 104 6.33 2.80 -13.17
CA LEU A 104 5.03 3.45 -13.04
C LEU A 104 5.22 4.80 -12.36
N LEU A 105 4.71 5.87 -12.97
CA LEU A 105 4.51 7.16 -12.33
C LEU A 105 3.01 7.42 -12.20
N VAL A 106 2.57 7.75 -10.98
CA VAL A 106 1.25 8.29 -10.69
C VAL A 106 1.41 9.70 -10.13
N VAL A 107 0.70 10.67 -10.70
CA VAL A 107 0.55 12.02 -10.16
C VAL A 107 -0.87 12.14 -9.64
N ALA A 108 -1.01 12.25 -8.33
CA ALA A 108 -2.28 12.31 -7.64
C ALA A 108 -2.54 13.72 -7.07
N ARG A 109 -3.79 14.17 -7.14
CA ARG A 109 -4.22 15.43 -6.52
C ARG A 109 -5.07 15.12 -5.30
N ARG A 110 -4.70 15.69 -4.15
CA ARG A 110 -5.45 15.56 -2.89
C ARG A 110 -6.59 16.58 -2.82
N PRO A 111 -7.63 16.36 -1.99
CA PRO A 111 -8.71 17.31 -1.75
C PRO A 111 -8.24 18.72 -1.33
N GLY A 112 -7.11 18.81 -0.61
CA GLY A 112 -6.48 20.09 -0.23
C GLY A 112 -5.81 20.84 -1.40
N GLY A 113 -5.69 20.23 -2.57
CA GLY A 113 -5.02 20.77 -3.75
C GLY A 113 -3.57 20.35 -3.90
N ASP A 114 -2.96 19.75 -2.86
CA ASP A 114 -1.59 19.25 -2.87
C ASP A 114 -1.40 18.11 -3.89
N LEU A 115 -0.17 18.00 -4.39
CA LEU A 115 0.20 16.97 -5.35
C LEU A 115 1.10 15.92 -4.72
N MET A 116 0.86 14.66 -5.12
CA MET A 116 1.70 13.52 -4.78
C MET A 116 2.19 12.85 -6.05
N PHE A 117 3.48 12.53 -6.11
CA PHE A 117 4.12 11.79 -7.18
C PHE A 117 4.54 10.44 -6.61
N ILE A 118 3.94 9.37 -7.09
CA ILE A 118 4.20 8.01 -6.62
C ILE A 118 4.89 7.26 -7.76
N VAL A 119 6.07 6.71 -7.48
CA VAL A 119 6.88 5.94 -8.43
C VAL A 119 7.05 4.52 -7.92
N ALA A 120 6.80 3.52 -8.78
CA ALA A 120 7.01 2.11 -8.46
C ALA A 120 7.78 1.40 -9.58
N PRO A 121 8.81 0.59 -9.26
CA PRO A 121 9.61 -0.10 -10.26
C PRO A 121 8.79 -1.02 -11.15
N ASN A 122 9.16 -1.07 -12.43
CA ASN A 122 8.55 -1.96 -13.41
C ASN A 122 8.66 -3.44 -12.99
N GLY A 123 7.55 -4.15 -13.04
CA GLY A 123 7.42 -5.56 -12.65
C GLY A 123 7.35 -5.81 -11.16
N SER A 124 7.34 -4.77 -10.32
CA SER A 124 7.27 -4.94 -8.86
C SER A 124 5.87 -5.29 -8.37
N THR A 125 5.78 -5.90 -7.19
CA THR A 125 4.49 -6.19 -6.54
C THR A 125 3.73 -4.90 -6.22
N LEU A 126 4.43 -3.87 -5.70
CA LEU A 126 3.83 -2.58 -5.37
C LEU A 126 3.30 -1.86 -6.60
N GLU A 127 3.97 -1.99 -7.75
CA GLU A 127 3.43 -1.47 -9.02
C GLU A 127 2.04 -2.05 -9.32
N ASN A 128 1.88 -3.37 -9.21
CA ASN A 128 0.59 -4.02 -9.45
C ASN A 128 -0.48 -3.60 -8.42
N GLN A 129 -0.09 -3.44 -7.16
CA GLN A 129 -1.00 -3.02 -6.10
C GLN A 129 -1.44 -1.55 -6.25
N ILE A 130 -0.53 -0.65 -6.60
CA ILE A 130 -0.83 0.76 -6.91
C ILE A 130 -1.68 0.86 -8.17
N ALA A 131 -1.35 0.07 -9.20
CA ALA A 131 -2.16 0.01 -10.41
C ALA A 131 -3.58 -0.42 -10.09
N TRP A 132 -3.74 -1.49 -9.30
CA TRP A 132 -5.05 -1.98 -8.88
C TRP A 132 -5.80 -0.95 -8.03
N LEU A 133 -5.15 -0.29 -7.05
CA LEU A 133 -5.76 0.74 -6.20
C LEU A 133 -6.41 1.84 -7.05
N PHE A 134 -5.67 2.34 -8.04
CA PHE A 134 -6.12 3.43 -8.91
C PHE A 134 -6.91 2.97 -10.15
N GLY A 135 -7.26 1.68 -10.25
CA GLY A 135 -8.03 1.14 -11.39
C GLY A 135 -7.29 1.16 -12.71
N LEU A 136 -5.96 1.03 -12.67
CA LEU A 136 -5.06 1.15 -13.80
C LEU A 136 -4.87 -0.15 -14.61
N ASP A 137 -5.78 -1.12 -14.43
CA ASP A 137 -5.66 -2.53 -14.85
C ASP A 137 -5.52 -2.75 -16.38
N HIS A 138 -5.81 -1.73 -17.18
CA HIS A 138 -5.79 -1.79 -18.65
C HIS A 138 -4.53 -1.09 -19.20
N GLY A 139 -3.40 -1.80 -19.23
CA GLY A 139 -2.18 -1.47 -19.99
C GLY A 139 -1.75 0.02 -20.05
N LEU A 140 -0.83 0.43 -19.18
CA LEU A 140 -0.21 1.77 -19.23
C LEU A 140 0.91 1.85 -20.28
N GLY A 141 0.83 2.86 -21.15
CA GLY A 141 1.89 3.23 -22.08
C GLY A 141 2.69 4.47 -21.62
N ALA A 142 3.45 5.08 -22.55
CA ALA A 142 4.25 6.28 -22.27
C ALA A 142 3.42 7.59 -22.13
N GLY A 143 2.13 7.55 -22.49
CA GLY A 143 1.20 8.67 -22.30
C GLY A 143 0.46 8.58 -20.96
N PHE A 144 0.01 9.72 -20.43
CA PHE A 144 -0.81 9.75 -19.23
C PHE A 144 -2.24 9.23 -19.48
N ARG A 145 -2.76 8.45 -18.55
CA ARG A 145 -4.19 8.16 -18.38
C ARG A 145 -4.70 8.90 -17.15
N TYR A 146 -5.89 9.50 -17.24
CA TYR A 146 -6.58 10.12 -16.10
C TYR A 146 -7.60 9.16 -15.51
N GLU A 147 -7.68 9.10 -14.19
CA GLU A 147 -8.78 8.46 -13.45
C GLU A 147 -9.30 9.45 -12.40
N GLY A 148 -10.61 9.63 -12.33
CA GLY A 148 -11.29 10.49 -11.35
C GLY A 148 -12.13 9.64 -10.41
N PHE A 149 -12.28 10.09 -9.16
CA PHE A 149 -12.97 9.31 -8.11
C PHE A 149 -14.35 9.88 -7.75
N GLU A 150 -14.94 10.71 -8.62
CA GLU A 150 -16.31 11.20 -8.45
C GLU A 150 -17.33 10.18 -9.02
N GLY A 151 -18.33 9.78 -8.23
CA GLY A 151 -19.45 8.95 -8.69
C GLY A 151 -19.16 7.44 -8.75
N GLU A 152 -19.52 6.76 -9.84
CA GLU A 152 -19.38 5.29 -9.99
C GLU A 152 -17.92 4.79 -10.00
N GLY A 153 -16.93 5.69 -10.10
CA GLY A 153 -15.50 5.36 -10.03
C GLY A 153 -14.91 5.34 -8.61
N ASP A 154 -15.69 5.72 -7.60
CA ASP A 154 -15.26 5.70 -6.20
C ASP A 154 -15.21 4.27 -5.66
N ARG A 155 -13.99 3.75 -5.51
CA ARG A 155 -13.77 2.40 -4.98
C ARG A 155 -13.78 2.47 -3.46
N GLY A 156 -14.61 1.61 -2.86
CA GLY A 156 -14.56 1.38 -1.41
C GLY A 156 -13.19 0.84 -1.03
N LEU A 157 -12.59 1.41 0.02
CA LEU A 157 -11.28 0.97 0.49
C LEU A 157 -11.42 -0.36 1.21
N ASP A 158 -10.69 -1.36 0.72
CA ASP A 158 -10.48 -2.65 1.37
C ASP A 158 -9.09 -2.70 2.03
N PHE A 159 -8.70 -3.85 2.58
CA PHE A 159 -7.38 -3.96 3.23
C PHE A 159 -6.22 -3.72 2.26
N VAL A 160 -6.28 -4.28 1.04
CA VAL A 160 -5.21 -4.11 0.05
C VAL A 160 -5.02 -2.63 -0.26
N SER A 161 -6.13 -1.89 -0.35
CA SER A 161 -6.13 -0.45 -0.53
C SER A 161 -5.45 0.27 0.64
N ASN A 162 -5.80 -0.08 1.88
CA ASN A 162 -5.20 0.52 3.08
C ASN A 162 -3.70 0.27 3.22
N TYR A 163 -3.24 -0.92 2.85
CA TYR A 163 -1.81 -1.23 2.84
C TYR A 163 -1.06 -0.30 1.87
N VAL A 164 -1.57 -0.15 0.65
CA VAL A 164 -0.96 0.74 -0.34
C VAL A 164 -1.02 2.20 0.10
N LEU A 165 -2.14 2.64 0.70
CA LEU A 165 -2.31 3.98 1.26
C LEU A 165 -1.25 4.29 2.32
N GLU A 166 -0.98 3.35 3.24
CA GLU A 166 0.06 3.51 4.25
C GLU A 166 1.46 3.58 3.65
N GLU A 167 1.77 2.74 2.65
CA GLU A 167 3.06 2.77 1.96
C GLU A 167 3.30 4.13 1.25
N ILE A 168 2.24 4.79 0.77
CA ILE A 168 2.31 6.16 0.22
C ILE A 168 2.15 7.25 1.30
N GLY A 169 2.22 6.89 2.58
CA GLY A 169 2.20 7.83 3.71
C GLY A 169 0.84 8.45 4.03
N ILE A 170 -0.24 7.76 3.66
CA ILE A 170 -1.62 8.11 4.03
C ILE A 170 -2.10 7.13 5.08
N GLU A 171 -2.42 7.63 6.28
CA GLU A 171 -3.06 6.82 7.32
C GLU A 171 -4.57 6.77 7.05
N PRO A 172 -5.13 5.60 6.67
CA PRO A 172 -6.58 5.48 6.48
C PRO A 172 -7.31 5.54 7.82
N GLU A 173 -8.55 6.03 7.82
CA GLU A 173 -9.39 5.98 9.01
C GLU A 173 -9.75 4.52 9.35
N GLU A 174 -9.63 4.15 10.63
CA GLU A 174 -9.99 2.82 11.13
C GLU A 174 -11.46 2.80 11.60
N PRO A 175 -12.40 2.24 10.82
CA PRO A 175 -13.76 2.02 11.27
C PRO A 175 -13.77 0.98 12.41
N GLU A 176 -14.71 1.11 13.34
CA GLU A 176 -14.94 0.14 14.43
C GLU A 176 -13.77 -0.03 15.42
N ALA A 177 -12.92 1.00 15.60
CA ALA A 177 -11.79 0.98 16.53
C ALA A 177 -12.15 0.45 17.93
N ASP A 178 -13.29 0.89 18.49
CA ASP A 178 -13.76 0.43 19.81
C ASP A 178 -14.02 -1.08 19.86
N ARG A 179 -14.66 -1.64 18.81
CA ARG A 179 -14.93 -3.09 18.71
C ARG A 179 -13.62 -3.86 18.59
N LEU A 180 -12.67 -3.36 17.80
CA LEU A 180 -11.36 -3.99 17.66
C LEU A 180 -10.60 -3.98 18.99
N ASP A 181 -10.64 -2.86 19.72
CA ASP A 181 -10.04 -2.70 21.04
C ASP A 181 -10.60 -3.70 22.07
N GLU A 182 -11.93 -3.88 22.10
CA GLU A 182 -12.57 -4.88 22.96
C GLU A 182 -12.09 -6.32 22.66
N ILE A 183 -11.92 -6.65 21.38
CA ILE A 183 -11.49 -7.98 20.96
C ILE A 183 -10.04 -8.25 21.39
N ILE A 184 -9.15 -7.27 21.18
CA ILE A 184 -7.72 -7.42 21.48
C ILE A 184 -7.38 -7.25 22.96
N ALA A 185 -8.27 -6.66 23.78
CA ALA A 185 -8.05 -6.43 25.20
C ALA A 185 -7.61 -7.69 25.97
N ARG A 186 -8.07 -8.87 25.53
CA ARG A 186 -7.69 -10.18 26.11
C ARG A 186 -6.20 -10.51 26.01
N PHE A 187 -5.47 -9.87 25.09
CA PHE A 187 -4.05 -10.12 24.87
C PHE A 187 -3.15 -9.14 25.63
N GLY A 188 -3.70 -8.04 26.15
CA GLY A 188 -2.93 -6.99 26.81
C GLY A 188 -1.76 -6.53 25.94
N THR A 189 -0.54 -6.64 26.46
CA THR A 189 0.69 -6.23 25.75
C THR A 189 1.45 -7.40 25.11
N GLN A 190 0.80 -8.53 24.86
CA GLN A 190 1.43 -9.73 24.30
C GLN A 190 0.85 -10.07 22.93
N PHE A 191 1.73 -10.43 21.99
CA PHE A 191 1.26 -10.95 20.70
C PHE A 191 0.86 -12.42 20.84
N PRO A 192 -0.37 -12.80 20.44
CA PRO A 192 -0.76 -14.20 20.36
C PRO A 192 -0.05 -14.92 19.20
N THR A 193 -0.19 -16.24 19.15
CA THR A 193 0.28 -17.00 17.99
C THR A 193 -0.56 -16.69 16.76
N SER A 194 0.02 -16.75 15.56
CA SER A 194 -0.74 -16.52 14.32
C SER A 194 -1.96 -17.43 14.22
N ARG A 195 -1.87 -18.68 14.70
CA ARG A 195 -2.99 -19.64 14.68
C ARG A 195 -4.14 -19.21 15.58
N ASP A 196 -3.85 -18.77 16.80
CA ASP A 196 -4.87 -18.29 17.74
C ASP A 196 -5.49 -16.99 17.24
N PHE A 197 -4.68 -16.13 16.62
CA PHE A 197 -5.13 -14.85 16.09
C PHE A 197 -6.06 -15.03 14.89
N SER A 198 -5.67 -15.86 13.91
CA SER A 198 -6.55 -16.21 12.78
C SER A 198 -7.83 -16.90 13.27
N ALA A 199 -7.77 -17.72 14.32
CA ALA A 199 -8.96 -18.34 14.90
C ALA A 199 -9.90 -17.32 15.55
N LEU A 200 -9.35 -16.33 16.27
CA LEU A 200 -10.12 -15.23 16.84
C LEU A 200 -10.79 -14.37 15.77
N ALA A 201 -10.07 -14.04 14.70
CA ALA A 201 -10.60 -13.28 13.58
C ALA A 201 -11.82 -13.98 12.98
N ARG A 202 -11.71 -15.29 12.69
CA ARG A 202 -12.83 -16.10 12.20
C ARG A 202 -14.00 -16.16 13.17
N ALA A 203 -13.73 -16.35 14.47
CA ALA A 203 -14.77 -16.41 15.49
C ALA A 203 -15.53 -15.08 15.66
N SER A 204 -14.89 -13.96 15.32
CA SER A 204 -15.46 -12.62 15.42
C SER A 204 -16.32 -12.23 14.21
N LEU A 205 -16.29 -13.04 13.16
CA LEU A 205 -17.07 -12.93 11.92
C LEU A 205 -17.97 -14.16 11.75
N ALA A 206 -18.87 -14.38 12.71
CA ALA A 206 -19.73 -15.56 12.75
C ALA A 206 -20.72 -15.64 11.57
N GLU A 207 -20.98 -14.52 10.90
CA GLU A 207 -21.81 -14.40 9.72
C GLU A 207 -21.15 -14.90 8.42
N VAL A 208 -19.82 -15.06 8.43
CA VAL A 208 -19.06 -15.47 7.24
C VAL A 208 -19.04 -17.00 7.14
N ASP A 209 -19.72 -17.55 6.14
CA ASP A 209 -19.72 -18.99 5.86
C ASP A 209 -18.81 -19.33 4.66
N PRO A 210 -17.66 -20.00 4.88
CA PRO A 210 -16.76 -20.42 3.80
C PRO A 210 -17.35 -21.48 2.86
N ARG A 211 -18.48 -22.13 3.23
CA ARG A 211 -19.17 -23.07 2.35
C ARG A 211 -20.09 -22.38 1.36
N ALA A 212 -20.58 -21.18 1.69
CA ALA A 212 -21.41 -20.38 0.81
C ALA A 212 -20.56 -19.71 -0.27
N ASP A 213 -19.44 -19.09 0.14
CA ASP A 213 -18.47 -18.46 -0.75
C ASP A 213 -17.08 -18.49 -0.08
N ALA A 214 -16.19 -19.34 -0.60
CA ALA A 214 -14.87 -19.56 -0.03
C ALA A 214 -13.96 -18.35 -0.25
N ASP A 215 -14.00 -17.75 -1.43
CA ASP A 215 -13.19 -16.60 -1.83
C ASP A 215 -13.57 -15.39 -0.99
N ALA A 216 -14.87 -15.09 -0.87
CA ALA A 216 -15.35 -14.00 -0.04
C ALA A 216 -15.02 -14.22 1.44
N ALA A 217 -15.10 -15.46 1.94
CA ALA A 217 -14.74 -15.76 3.32
C ALA A 217 -13.24 -15.56 3.61
N LEU A 218 -12.36 -15.95 2.69
CA LEU A 218 -10.92 -15.72 2.82
C LEU A 218 -10.60 -14.23 2.90
N LEU A 219 -11.15 -13.44 1.98
CA LEU A 219 -10.94 -11.99 1.95
C LEU A 219 -11.43 -11.36 3.26
N ALA A 220 -12.68 -11.64 3.67
CA ALA A 220 -13.24 -11.08 4.89
C ALA A 220 -12.42 -11.42 6.14
N TRP A 221 -11.93 -12.66 6.24
CA TRP A 221 -11.14 -13.07 7.39
C TRP A 221 -9.73 -12.45 7.41
N ILE A 222 -9.05 -12.36 6.28
CA ILE A 222 -7.72 -11.73 6.16
C ILE A 222 -7.82 -10.25 6.50
N GLU A 223 -8.81 -9.55 5.92
CA GLU A 223 -9.07 -8.14 6.20
C GLU A 223 -9.29 -7.88 7.68
N PHE A 224 -10.10 -8.73 8.33
CA PHE A 224 -10.41 -8.57 9.76
C PHE A 224 -9.25 -8.92 10.68
N GLU A 225 -8.51 -9.99 10.39
CA GLU A 225 -7.30 -10.34 11.15
C GLU A 225 -6.27 -9.21 11.10
N GLU A 226 -6.05 -8.62 9.94
CA GLU A 226 -5.09 -7.54 9.78
C GLU A 226 -5.50 -6.25 10.49
N ALA A 227 -6.79 -5.89 10.45
CA ALA A 227 -7.31 -4.77 11.22
C ALA A 227 -7.06 -4.96 12.73
N LEU A 228 -7.36 -6.17 13.23
CA LEU A 228 -7.06 -6.52 14.62
C LEU A 228 -5.56 -6.45 14.91
N PHE A 229 -4.71 -6.93 14.00
CA PHE A 229 -3.26 -6.95 14.20
C PHE A 229 -2.71 -5.55 14.31
N ARG A 230 -3.05 -4.65 13.38
CA ARG A 230 -2.58 -3.27 13.38
C ARG A 230 -2.93 -2.58 14.69
N ARG A 231 -4.15 -2.80 15.17
CA ARG A 231 -4.61 -2.26 16.45
C ARG A 231 -3.80 -2.78 17.63
N LEU A 232 -3.61 -4.10 17.70
CA LEU A 232 -2.80 -4.73 18.74
C LEU A 232 -1.33 -4.29 18.66
N GLU A 233 -0.78 -4.17 17.45
CA GLU A 233 0.58 -3.70 17.23
C GLU A 233 0.75 -2.26 17.72
N ARG A 234 -0.16 -1.36 17.35
CA ARG A 234 -0.13 0.03 17.82
C ARG A 234 -0.20 0.09 19.35
N HIS A 235 -1.07 -0.70 19.98
CA HIS A 235 -1.20 -0.77 21.44
C HIS A 235 0.11 -1.24 22.11
N ILE A 236 0.71 -2.32 21.62
CA ILE A 236 1.95 -2.89 22.18
C ILE A 236 3.14 -1.96 21.96
N VAL A 237 3.25 -1.37 20.76
CA VAL A 237 4.33 -0.44 20.42
C VAL A 237 4.22 0.85 21.24
N ALA A 238 3.03 1.42 21.38
CA ALA A 238 2.79 2.59 22.21
C ALA A 238 3.19 2.32 23.68
N ALA A 239 2.71 1.21 24.27
CA ALA A 239 3.06 0.84 25.63
C ALA A 239 4.58 0.65 25.84
N ARG A 240 5.28 0.09 24.85
CA ARG A 240 6.75 -0.06 24.91
C ARG A 240 7.48 1.28 24.77
N LEU A 241 7.00 2.17 23.91
CA LEU A 241 7.57 3.51 23.74
C LEU A 241 7.39 4.35 25.01
N GLU A 242 6.22 4.28 25.65
CA GLU A 242 5.94 4.94 26.93
C GLU A 242 6.83 4.41 28.07
N ALA A 243 7.08 3.09 28.10
CA ALA A 243 8.02 2.49 29.05
C ALA A 243 9.48 2.95 28.82
N GLY A 244 9.79 3.45 27.63
CA GLY A 244 11.10 3.97 27.25
C GLY A 244 12.15 2.90 26.98
N PHE A 245 13.28 3.36 26.43
CA PHE A 245 14.48 2.56 26.16
C PHE A 245 15.62 3.10 27.01
N LEU A 246 15.62 2.72 28.29
CA LEU A 246 16.63 3.11 29.26
C LEU A 246 17.22 1.85 29.91
N ALA A 247 18.55 1.77 29.93
CA ALA A 247 19.33 0.78 30.67
C ALA A 247 20.35 1.53 31.54
N ASP A 248 20.35 1.27 32.84
CA ASP A 248 21.27 1.89 33.82
C ASP A 248 21.34 3.43 33.76
N GLY A 249 20.21 4.09 33.46
CA GLY A 249 20.12 5.55 33.36
C GLY A 249 20.67 6.15 32.06
N ALA A 250 21.10 5.31 31.11
CA ALA A 250 21.50 5.70 29.77
C ALA A 250 20.49 5.20 28.72
N ALA A 251 20.48 5.82 27.54
CA ALA A 251 19.66 5.39 26.42
C ALA A 251 20.10 3.99 25.95
N ASP A 252 19.16 3.04 25.96
CA ASP A 252 19.33 1.67 25.46
C ASP A 252 19.06 1.60 23.96
N VAL A 253 20.04 2.06 23.18
CA VAL A 253 19.95 2.08 21.71
C VAL A 253 19.81 0.67 21.15
N ASP A 254 20.53 -0.31 21.70
CA ASP A 254 20.48 -1.70 21.25
C ASP A 254 19.10 -2.31 21.54
N GLY A 255 18.52 -2.05 22.70
CA GLY A 255 17.16 -2.47 23.03
C GLY A 255 16.10 -1.86 22.10
N PHE A 256 16.28 -0.60 21.68
CA PHE A 256 15.42 0.03 20.68
C PHE A 256 15.55 -0.67 19.31
N LEU A 257 16.77 -0.90 18.83
CA LEU A 257 17.02 -1.57 17.56
C LEU A 257 16.46 -2.99 17.54
N GLN A 258 16.69 -3.77 18.61
CA GLN A 258 16.13 -5.13 18.75
C GLN A 258 14.60 -5.12 18.77
N PHE A 259 14.00 -4.17 19.47
CA PHE A 259 12.55 -4.02 19.49
C PHE A 259 12.01 -3.69 18.09
N SER A 260 12.60 -2.70 17.40
CA SER A 260 12.21 -2.31 16.04
C SER A 260 12.31 -3.48 15.07
N LEU A 261 13.42 -4.23 15.10
CA LEU A 261 13.61 -5.44 14.29
C LEU A 261 12.56 -6.51 14.63
N SER A 262 12.20 -6.69 15.90
CA SER A 262 11.18 -7.66 16.31
C SER A 262 9.79 -7.32 15.76
N VAL A 263 9.43 -6.03 15.70
CA VAL A 263 8.17 -5.54 15.13
C VAL A 263 8.17 -5.80 13.62
N GLN A 264 9.23 -5.40 12.92
CA GLN A 264 9.36 -5.60 11.47
C GLN A 264 9.32 -7.09 11.08
N ASN A 265 10.05 -7.96 11.78
CA ASN A 265 10.07 -9.39 11.52
C ASN A 265 8.69 -10.05 11.78
N ARG A 266 7.91 -9.49 12.72
CA ARG A 266 6.55 -9.97 12.98
C ARG A 266 5.63 -9.66 11.81
N ARG A 267 5.69 -8.45 11.23
CA ARG A 267 4.93 -8.10 10.02
C ARG A 267 5.23 -9.07 8.87
N LYS A 268 6.51 -9.34 8.61
CA LYS A 268 6.96 -10.25 7.53
C LYS A 268 6.50 -11.69 7.71
N SER A 269 6.61 -12.25 8.92
CA SER A 269 6.26 -13.65 9.16
C SER A 269 4.75 -13.88 9.22
N ARG A 270 3.97 -12.87 9.57
CA ARG A 270 2.54 -13.02 9.85
C ARG A 270 1.69 -13.20 8.61
N MET A 271 1.91 -12.41 7.55
CA MET A 271 1.03 -12.42 6.37
C MET A 271 0.97 -13.80 5.70
N GLY A 272 2.12 -14.46 5.52
CA GLY A 272 2.16 -15.82 4.99
C GLY A 272 1.42 -16.82 5.88
N LEU A 273 1.69 -16.78 7.19
CA LEU A 273 1.05 -17.68 8.15
C LEU A 273 -0.46 -17.46 8.28
N SER A 274 -0.93 -16.20 8.22
CA SER A 274 -2.35 -15.84 8.28
C SER A 274 -3.10 -16.42 7.07
N LEU A 275 -2.58 -16.20 5.85
CA LEU A 275 -3.16 -16.76 4.64
C LEU A 275 -3.26 -18.29 4.72
N GLU A 276 -2.17 -18.96 5.11
CA GLU A 276 -2.19 -20.42 5.31
C GLU A 276 -3.23 -20.84 6.37
N ASN A 277 -3.33 -20.13 7.50
CA ASN A 277 -4.30 -20.47 8.55
C ASN A 277 -5.75 -20.35 8.06
N HIS A 278 -6.05 -19.34 7.23
CA HIS A 278 -7.39 -19.14 6.67
C HIS A 278 -7.70 -20.14 5.56
N VAL A 279 -6.75 -20.41 4.67
CA VAL A 279 -6.88 -21.46 3.65
C VAL A 279 -7.11 -22.83 4.29
N GLU A 280 -6.33 -23.19 5.32
CA GLU A 280 -6.53 -24.43 6.08
C GLU A 280 -7.96 -24.54 6.62
N ALA A 281 -8.48 -23.45 7.20
CA ALA A 281 -9.84 -23.41 7.74
C ALA A 281 -10.92 -23.59 6.66
N VAL A 282 -10.76 -22.97 5.49
CA VAL A 282 -11.67 -23.16 4.34
C VAL A 282 -11.64 -24.61 3.87
N LEU A 283 -10.45 -25.18 3.66
CA LEU A 283 -10.30 -26.57 3.22
C LEU A 283 -10.97 -27.54 4.21
N GLN A 284 -10.80 -27.31 5.52
CA GLN A 284 -11.47 -28.09 6.56
C GLN A 284 -13.00 -27.93 6.50
N ALA A 285 -13.50 -26.71 6.34
CA ALA A 285 -14.94 -26.46 6.25
C ALA A 285 -15.58 -27.15 5.03
N LEU A 286 -14.89 -27.15 3.89
CA LEU A 286 -15.31 -27.82 2.65
C LEU A 286 -15.08 -29.34 2.66
N GLY A 287 -14.48 -29.90 3.70
CA GLY A 287 -14.21 -31.34 3.80
C GLY A 287 -13.10 -31.83 2.86
N ILE A 288 -12.21 -30.94 2.41
CA ILE A 288 -11.12 -31.27 1.50
C ILE A 288 -9.96 -31.90 2.29
N ARG A 289 -9.61 -33.14 1.98
CA ARG A 289 -8.47 -33.84 2.59
C ARG A 289 -7.14 -33.20 2.19
N HIS A 290 -6.33 -32.85 3.16
CA HIS A 290 -5.02 -32.23 2.96
C HIS A 290 -4.08 -32.51 4.14
N ALA A 291 -2.80 -32.26 3.94
CA ALA A 291 -1.79 -32.17 4.99
C ALA A 291 -1.04 -30.83 4.87
N ARG A 292 -0.94 -30.07 5.97
CA ARG A 292 -0.20 -28.81 6.00
C ARG A 292 1.27 -29.04 6.36
N GLY A 293 2.20 -28.41 5.65
CA GLY A 293 3.64 -28.47 5.94
C GLY A 293 4.25 -29.88 5.88
N ALA A 294 3.68 -30.75 5.05
CA ALA A 294 4.13 -32.12 4.86
C ALA A 294 5.56 -32.16 4.31
N ARG A 295 6.39 -33.11 4.73
CA ARG A 295 7.76 -33.27 4.17
C ARG A 295 7.73 -34.19 2.97
N THR A 296 8.18 -33.69 1.82
CA THR A 296 8.32 -34.46 0.58
C THR A 296 9.80 -34.70 0.24
N GLU A 297 10.05 -35.23 -0.96
CA GLU A 297 11.38 -35.52 -1.48
C GLU A 297 12.30 -34.29 -1.42
N GLY A 298 13.58 -34.52 -1.12
CA GLY A 298 14.57 -33.44 -0.99
C GLY A 298 14.38 -32.53 0.23
N ASN A 299 13.62 -32.97 1.25
CA ASN A 299 13.29 -32.17 2.45
C ASN A 299 12.45 -30.92 2.13
N SER A 300 11.82 -30.90 0.95
CA SER A 300 10.87 -29.87 0.55
C SER A 300 9.63 -29.94 1.44
N LYS A 301 9.04 -28.78 1.73
CA LYS A 301 7.82 -28.66 2.55
C LYS A 301 6.81 -27.79 1.81
N PRO A 302 5.95 -28.37 0.96
CA PRO A 302 4.81 -27.62 0.44
C PRO A 302 3.92 -27.14 1.58
N ASP A 303 3.32 -25.97 1.42
CA ASP A 303 2.40 -25.40 2.41
C ASP A 303 1.18 -26.33 2.60
N PHE A 304 0.63 -26.82 1.49
CA PHE A 304 -0.45 -27.80 1.47
C PHE A 304 -0.14 -28.96 0.51
N LEU A 305 -0.37 -30.19 0.98
CA LEU A 305 -0.29 -31.41 0.19
C LEU A 305 -1.66 -32.07 0.13
N PHE A 306 -2.15 -32.33 -1.08
CA PHE A 306 -3.44 -32.98 -1.34
C PHE A 306 -3.22 -34.36 -2.00
N PRO A 307 -3.93 -35.43 -1.58
CA PRO A 307 -4.88 -35.52 -0.47
C PRO A 307 -4.22 -35.68 0.91
N GLY A 308 -2.88 -35.72 0.96
CA GLY A 308 -2.07 -35.94 2.17
C GLY A 308 -0.80 -36.75 1.87
N MET A 309 -0.05 -37.10 2.91
CA MET A 309 1.22 -37.87 2.80
C MET A 309 1.05 -39.37 2.55
N ALA A 310 -0.15 -39.92 2.76
CA ALA A 310 -0.39 -41.35 2.71
C ALA A 310 -1.47 -41.73 1.70
N GLN A 311 -1.17 -42.73 0.88
CA GLN A 311 -2.01 -43.94 0.80
C GLN A 311 -1.29 -45.06 1.52
#